data_AF-A0A1F6ZNY7-F1
#
_entry.id   AF-A0A1F6ZNY7-F1
#
_cell.length_a   1.000
_cell.length_b   1.000
_cell.length_c   1.000
_cell.angle_alpha   90.00
_cell.angle_beta   90.00
_cell.angle_gamma   90.00
#
_symmetry.space_group_name_H-M   'P 1'
#
loop_
_entity.id
_entity.type
_entity.pdbx_description
1 polymer ?
#
loop_
_entity_poly.entity_id
_entity_poly.type
_entity_poly.pdbx_seq_one_letter_code
_entity_poly.pdbx_strand_id
1 'polypeptide(L)' 'MKRKKRLQKGIESLQKQIELHEEKMKKAGEEGNIELEGYYQKEIEAKKKDKEKKEALLEKQ' A
#
# COMPACT_ATOMS: atom_id res chain seq x y z
N MET A 1 -10.06 10.68 19.98
CA MET A 1 -10.62 10.95 18.62
C MET A 1 -9.59 11.39 17.57
N LYS A 2 -8.77 12.43 17.78
CA LYS A 2 -7.85 12.95 16.74
C LYS A 2 -6.85 11.89 16.23
N ARG A 3 -6.32 11.02 17.12
CA ARG A 3 -5.38 9.94 16.74
C ARG A 3 -6.04 8.85 15.90
N LYS A 4 -7.21 8.34 16.30
CA LYS A 4 -8.04 7.39 15.53
C LYS A 4 -8.31 7.89 14.10
N LYS A 5 -8.78 9.14 13.96
CA LYS A 5 -9.01 9.76 12.64
C LYS A 5 -7.74 9.89 11.78
N ARG A 6 -6.59 10.20 12.39
CA ARG A 6 -5.30 10.26 11.67
C ARG A 6 -4.86 8.88 11.18
N LEU A 7 -5.03 7.84 12.00
CA LEU A 7 -4.71 6.47 11.61
C LEU A 7 -5.59 6.01 10.44
N GLN A 8 -6.91 6.25 10.51
CA GLN A 8 -7.84 5.94 9.41
C GLN A 8 -7.42 6.60 8.09
N LYS A 9 -7.14 7.91 8.10
CA LYS A 9 -6.64 8.63 6.91
C LYS A 9 -5.32 8.05 6.39
N GLY A 10 -4.43 7.65 7.29
CA GLY A 10 -3.17 7.02 6.93
C GLY A 10 -3.37 5.67 6.24
N ILE A 11 -4.31 4.85 6.75
CA ILE A 11 -4.68 3.55 6.17
C ILE A 11 -5.32 3.75 4.79
N GLU A 12 -6.28 4.67 4.66
CA GLU A 12 -6.90 5.01 3.37
C GLU A 12 -5.87 5.48 2.34
N SER A 13 -4.92 6.32 2.75
CA SER A 13 -3.84 6.79 1.87
C SER A 13 -2.93 5.65 1.41
N LEU A 14 -2.58 4.73 2.32
CA LEU A 14 -1.78 3.56 1.97
C LEU A 14 -2.53 2.65 1.00
N GLN A 15 -3.83 2.44 1.22
CA GLN A 15 -4.65 1.62 0.34
C GLN A 15 -4.70 2.18 -1.08
N LYS A 16 -4.93 3.48 -1.25
CA LYS A 16 -4.88 4.13 -2.57
C LYS A 16 -3.51 4.00 -3.26
N GLN A 17 -2.43 4.07 -2.49
CA GLN A 17 -1.09 3.87 -3.05
C GLN A 17 -0.85 2.42 -3.47
N ILE A 18 -1.33 1.44 -2.69
CA ILE A 18 -1.26 0.02 -3.05
C ILE A 18 -2.01 -0.21 -4.37
N GLU A 19 -3.26 0.26 -4.49
CA GLU A 19 -4.06 0.14 -5.71
C GLU A 19 -3.33 0.75 -6.92
N LEU A 20 -2.78 1.96 -6.77
CA LEU A 20 -2.00 2.60 -7.83
C LEU A 20 -0.75 1.80 -8.23
N HIS A 21 -0.06 1.18 -7.26
CA HIS A 21 1.10 0.34 -7.56
C HIS A 21 0.70 -0.98 -8.20
N GLU A 22 -0.42 -1.58 -7.81
CA GLU A 22 -0.95 -2.81 -8.42
C GLU A 22 -1.31 -2.56 -9.89
N GLU A 23 -1.95 -1.42 -10.21
CA GLU A 23 -2.21 -1.03 -11.60
C GLU A 23 -0.92 -0.83 -12.41
N LYS A 24 0.08 -0.16 -11.83
CA LYS A 24 1.37 0.08 -12.50
C LYS A 24 2.18 -1.21 -12.68
N MET A 25 2.13 -2.11 -11.70
CA MET A 25 2.74 -3.44 -11.78
C MET A 25 2.13 -4.23 -12.93
N LYS A 26 0.79 -4.23 -13.03
CA LYS A 26 0.08 -4.90 -14.12
C LYS A 26 0.51 -4.37 -15.49
N LYS A 27 0.57 -3.04 -15.66
CA LYS A 27 1.04 -2.43 -16.91
C LYS A 27 2.49 -2.79 -17.23
N ALA A 28 3.38 -2.79 -16.23
CA ALA A 28 4.76 -3.21 -16.42
C ALA A 28 4.86 -4.68 -16.86
N GLY A 29 4.03 -5.56 -16.31
CA GLY A 29 3.92 -6.96 -16.74
C GLY A 29 3.39 -7.11 -18.17
N GLU A 30 2.38 -6.32 -18.56
CA GLU A 30 1.84 -6.27 -19.93
C GLU A 30 2.90 -5.78 -20.94
N GLU A 31 3.77 -4.85 -20.54
CA GLU A 31 4.88 -4.33 -21.34
C GLU A 31 6.13 -5.24 -21.34
N GLY A 32 6.12 -6.35 -20.58
CA GLY A 32 7.25 -7.25 -20.43
C GLY A 32 8.42 -6.66 -19.63
N ASN A 33 8.19 -5.59 -18.87
CA ASN A 33 9.21 -4.92 -18.06
C ASN A 33 9.31 -5.56 -16.66
N ILE A 34 10.00 -6.71 -16.60
CA ILE A 34 10.14 -7.55 -15.41
C ILE A 34 10.80 -6.81 -14.23
N GLU A 35 11.79 -5.95 -14.49
CA GLU A 35 12.46 -5.18 -13.43
C GLU A 35 11.49 -4.20 -12.76
N LEU A 36 10.69 -3.50 -13.56
CA LEU A 36 9.73 -2.53 -13.09
C LEU A 36 8.55 -3.21 -12.38
N GLU A 37 8.09 -4.36 -12.88
CA GLU A 37 7.10 -5.20 -12.22
C GLU A 37 7.60 -5.63 -10.82
N GLY A 38 8.81 -6.17 -10.74
CA GLY A 38 9.44 -6.58 -9.48
C GLY A 38 9.67 -5.42 -8.50
N TYR A 39 9.97 -4.22 -9.01
CA TYR A 39 10.03 -3.00 -8.20
C TYR A 39 8.67 -2.70 -7.56
N TYR A 40 7.59 -2.70 -8.35
CA TYR A 40 6.26 -2.42 -7.81
C TYR A 40 5.77 -3.49 -6.84
N GLN A 41 6.10 -4.76 -7.08
CA GLN A 41 5.80 -5.84 -6.14
C GLN A 41 6.41 -5.58 -4.75
N LYS A 42 7.69 -5.21 -4.69
CA LYS A 42 8.36 -4.87 -3.42
C LYS A 42 7.73 -3.67 -2.74
N GLU A 43 7.38 -2.65 -3.51
CA GLU A 43 6.70 -1.45 -3.01
C GLU A 43 5.30 -1.76 -2.44
N ILE A 44 4.55 -2.66 -3.08
CA ILE A 44 3.24 -3.12 -2.61
C ILE A 44 3.38 -3.87 -1.28
N GLU A 45 4.33 -4.80 -1.18
CA GLU A 45 4.56 -5.56 0.06
C GLU A 45 4.95 -4.65 1.23
N ALA A 46 5.83 -3.69 1.00
CA ALA A 46 6.23 -2.73 2.03
C ALA A 46 5.03 -1.91 2.54
N LYS A 47 4.17 -1.44 1.62
CA LYS A 47 2.97 -0.66 1.98
C LYS A 47 1.90 -1.52 2.66
N LYS A 48 1.72 -2.78 2.25
CA LYS A 48 0.82 -3.74 2.94
C LYS A 48 1.25 -3.93 4.39
N LYS A 49 2.54 -4.15 4.64
CA LYS A 49 3.10 -4.25 6.00
C LYS A 49 2.91 -2.97 6.83
N ASP A 50 3.07 -1.77 6.25
CA ASP A 50 2.82 -0.52 6.97
C ASP A 50 1.31 -0.33 7.28
N LYS A 51 0.46 -0.75 6.34
CA LYS A 51 -1.00 -0.71 6.51
C LYS A 51 -1.44 -1.61 7.67
N GLU A 52 -1.01 -2.86 7.68
CA GLU A 52 -1.30 -3.83 8.74
C GLU A 52 -0.87 -3.32 10.12
N LYS A 53 0.32 -2.72 10.22
CA LYS A 53 0.79 -2.10 11.47
C LYS A 53 -0.14 -0.98 11.94
N LYS A 54 -0.62 -0.14 11.03
CA LYS A 54 -1.55 0.95 11.37
C LYS A 54 -2.94 0.44 11.73
N GLU A 55 -3.42 -0.61 11.07
CA GLU A 55 -4.68 -1.29 11.41
C GLU A 55 -4.61 -1.89 12.82
N ALA A 56 -3.54 -2.62 13.14
CA ALA A 56 -3.31 -3.16 14.48
C ALA A 56 -3.22 -2.07 15.57
N LEU A 57 -2.67 -0.90 15.24
CA LEU A 57 -2.66 0.26 16.14
C LEU A 57 -4.05 0.90 16.30
N LEU A 58 -4.87 0.86 15.25
CA LEU A 58 -6.23 1.40 15.25
C LEU A 58 -7.19 0.54 16.06
N GLU A 59 -7.03 -0.79 16.04
CA GLU A 59 -7.81 -1.71 16.87
C GLU A 59 -7.53 -1.51 18.36
N LYS A 60 -6.29 -1.14 18.71
CA LYS A 60 -5.87 -0.83 20.09
C LYS A 60 -6.29 0.57 20.56
N GLN A 61 -7.03 1.36 19.76
CA GLN A 61 -7.45 2.75 20.01
C GLN A 61 -8.96 2.89 20.27
#